data_AF-A0A651DPG5-F1
#
_entry.id   AF-A0A651DPG5-F1
#
_cell.length_a   1.000
_cell.length_b   1.000
_cell.length_c   1.000
_cell.angle_alpha   90.00
_cell.angle_beta   90.00
_cell.angle_gamma   90.00
#
_symmetry.space_group_name_H-M   'P 1'
#
loop_
_entity.id
_entity.type
_entity.pdbx_description
1 polymer ?
#
loop_
_entity_poly.entity_id
_entity_poly.type
_entity_poly.pdbx_seq_one_letter_code
_entity_poly.pdbx_strand_id
1 'polypeptide(L)'
;MTSLIPQLPVCNLPYRSMQEGSDRHDVLRRTEYQTCHVTIPEQARPVAAIAVAGRFYSLFKAQQSLQDAQAIAHRLQEQGDPSLITLLPTGYAIWVWEPEAQMLARRRSSTLPPVQERYYPCHIRVPHQGDRLAAIRVGDQYYSLFRIVNQAHHAQRASAKLSDRGHGVIITQTIRGYALWLLEPDALPDAPNPEPRLG
;
A
#
# COMPACT_ATOMS: atom_id res chain seq x y z
N MET A 1 25.08 28.44 -10.29
CA MET A 1 23.68 28.20 -9.87
C MET A 1 23.47 26.70 -9.89
N THR A 2 23.75 26.04 -8.77
CA THR A 2 23.82 24.57 -8.69
C THR A 2 22.63 24.08 -7.87
N SER A 3 21.74 23.34 -8.53
CA SER A 3 20.51 22.81 -7.95
C SER A 3 20.83 21.64 -7.01
N LEU A 4 20.52 21.81 -5.72
CA LEU A 4 20.57 20.76 -4.70
C LEU A 4 19.29 19.92 -4.79
N ILE A 5 19.42 18.71 -5.33
CA ILE A 5 18.37 17.68 -5.29
C ILE A 5 18.42 16.98 -3.92
N PRO A 6 17.32 16.91 -3.15
CA PRO A 6 17.32 16.19 -1.89
C PRO A 6 17.37 14.67 -2.15
N GLN A 7 18.42 14.03 -1.61
CA GLN A 7 18.60 12.58 -1.63
C GLN A 7 17.54 11.91 -0.74
N LEU A 8 16.80 10.96 -1.31
CA LEU A 8 15.89 10.09 -0.57
C LEU A 8 16.69 9.11 0.32
N PRO A 9 16.13 8.67 1.46
CA PRO A 9 16.84 7.80 2.39
C PRO A 9 17.08 6.43 1.77
N VAL A 10 18.35 6.16 1.48
CA VAL A 10 18.87 4.82 1.16
C VAL A 10 18.67 3.96 2.41
N CYS A 11 17.81 2.96 2.33
CA CYS A 11 17.75 1.93 3.35
C CYS A 11 19.04 1.12 3.30
N ASN A 12 20.01 1.50 4.14
CA ASN A 12 21.24 0.76 4.38
C ASN A 12 20.90 -0.56 5.08
N LEU A 13 20.68 -1.62 4.30
CA LEU A 13 20.83 -2.98 4.77
C LEU A 13 22.24 -3.47 4.39
N PRO A 14 22.94 -4.21 5.26
CA PRO A 14 24.28 -4.64 5.00
C PRO A 14 24.31 -5.56 3.77
N TYR A 15 25.07 -5.12 2.76
CA TYR A 15 25.42 -5.92 1.58
C TYR A 15 26.29 -7.11 2.05
N ARG A 16 25.66 -8.27 2.24
CA ARG A 16 26.39 -9.51 2.44
C ARG A 16 26.54 -10.15 1.07
N SER A 17 27.76 -10.10 0.53
CA SER A 17 28.16 -10.89 -0.63
C SER A 17 27.72 -12.34 -0.43
N MET A 18 26.79 -12.82 -1.26
CA MET A 18 26.53 -14.24 -1.41
C MET A 18 27.03 -14.63 -2.81
N GLN A 19 28.28 -15.04 -2.86
CA GLN A 19 28.79 -15.95 -3.86
C GLN A 19 29.02 -17.30 -3.18
N GLU A 20 28.66 -18.35 -3.93
CA GLU A 20 29.06 -19.76 -3.80
C GLU A 20 28.28 -20.67 -2.83
N GLY A 21 27.50 -21.55 -3.44
CA GLY A 21 27.52 -22.99 -3.14
C GLY A 21 26.56 -23.49 -2.06
N SER A 22 25.31 -23.78 -2.43
CA SER A 22 24.59 -24.97 -1.94
C SER A 22 23.31 -25.16 -2.72
N ASP A 23 23.10 -26.40 -3.14
CA ASP A 23 22.04 -26.94 -4.00
C ASP A 23 20.68 -27.02 -3.27
N ARG A 24 20.29 -25.92 -2.61
CA ARG A 24 19.06 -25.82 -1.82
C ARG A 24 18.40 -24.50 -2.13
N HIS A 25 17.22 -24.58 -2.73
CA HIS A 25 16.28 -23.46 -2.74
C HIS A 25 15.84 -23.23 -1.29
N ASP A 26 16.65 -22.46 -0.57
CA ASP A 26 16.42 -22.15 0.83
C ASP A 26 15.10 -21.37 0.95
N VAL A 27 14.23 -21.88 1.83
CA VAL A 27 12.94 -21.25 2.09
C VAL A 27 13.17 -20.00 2.90
N LEU A 28 12.83 -18.84 2.32
CA LEU A 28 12.96 -17.56 2.99
C LEU A 28 11.98 -17.44 4.16
N ARG A 29 12.50 -16.97 5.29
CA ARG A 29 11.71 -16.61 6.47
C ARG A 29 11.01 -15.29 6.23
N ARG A 30 9.94 -15.05 6.99
CA ARG A 30 9.12 -13.84 6.86
C ARG A 30 9.91 -12.53 7.02
N THR A 31 11.00 -12.52 7.78
CA THR A 31 11.85 -11.35 8.01
C THR A 31 12.79 -11.03 6.86
N GLU A 32 12.98 -11.97 5.93
CA GLU A 32 13.95 -11.85 4.82
C GLU A 32 13.35 -11.20 3.57
N TYR A 33 12.04 -10.94 3.59
CA TYR A 33 11.33 -10.35 2.46
C TYR A 33 10.22 -9.39 2.88
N GLN A 34 9.85 -8.50 1.96
CA GLN A 34 8.69 -7.62 2.12
C GLN A 34 7.65 -7.92 1.05
N THR A 35 6.41 -8.18 1.46
CA THR A 35 5.29 -8.35 0.52
C THR A 35 4.90 -7.00 -0.09
N CYS A 36 4.68 -6.96 -1.39
CA CYS A 36 4.31 -5.77 -2.14
C CYS A 36 3.47 -6.14 -3.37
N HIS A 37 3.14 -5.13 -4.18
CA HIS A 37 2.61 -5.33 -5.52
C HIS A 37 3.52 -4.63 -6.52
N VAL A 38 3.71 -5.26 -7.68
CA VAL A 38 4.55 -4.73 -8.76
C VAL A 38 3.75 -4.70 -10.05
N THR A 39 4.10 -3.78 -10.94
CA THR A 39 3.67 -3.81 -12.34
C THR A 39 4.77 -4.48 -13.16
N ILE A 40 4.37 -5.37 -14.05
CA ILE A 40 5.25 -6.06 -15.00
C ILE A 40 4.72 -5.74 -16.40
N PRO A 41 5.57 -5.40 -17.39
CA PRO A 41 5.12 -4.97 -18.72
C PRO A 41 4.16 -5.94 -19.42
N GLU A 42 4.34 -7.24 -19.19
CA GLU A 42 3.52 -8.29 -19.79
C GLU A 42 2.11 -8.41 -19.19
N GLN A 43 1.86 -7.74 -18.06
CA GLN A 43 0.61 -7.84 -17.32
C GLN A 43 -0.03 -6.47 -17.09
N ALA A 44 -1.25 -6.33 -17.59
CA ALA A 44 -2.04 -5.10 -17.46
C ALA A 44 -2.43 -4.75 -16.01
N ARG A 45 -2.34 -5.70 -15.07
CA ARG A 45 -2.72 -5.51 -13.67
C ARG A 45 -1.52 -5.76 -12.75
N PRO A 46 -1.38 -5.00 -11.65
CA PRO A 46 -0.35 -5.28 -10.67
C PRO A 46 -0.52 -6.69 -10.08
N VAL A 47 0.60 -7.36 -9.81
CA VAL A 47 0.61 -8.69 -9.20
C VAL A 47 1.24 -8.70 -7.83
N ALA A 48 0.84 -9.70 -7.05
CA ALA A 48 1.43 -9.98 -5.76
C ALA A 48 2.91 -10.32 -5.94
N ALA A 49 3.76 -9.66 -5.15
CA ALA A 49 5.19 -9.82 -5.23
C ALA A 49 5.85 -9.76 -3.85
N ILE A 50 7.11 -10.18 -3.81
CA ILE A 50 8.01 -9.95 -2.69
C ILE A 50 9.23 -9.15 -3.14
N ALA A 51 9.74 -8.32 -2.24
CA ALA A 51 10.99 -7.61 -2.40
C ALA A 51 12.06 -8.29 -1.52
N VAL A 52 13.17 -8.68 -2.13
CA VAL A 52 14.33 -9.32 -1.49
C VAL A 52 15.59 -8.64 -2.00
N ALA A 53 16.39 -8.05 -1.10
CA ALA A 53 17.63 -7.35 -1.45
C ALA A 53 17.48 -6.35 -2.64
N GLY A 54 16.35 -5.64 -2.70
CA GLY A 54 16.08 -4.66 -3.77
C GLY A 54 15.63 -5.24 -5.10
N ARG A 55 15.48 -6.57 -5.22
CA ARG A 55 14.91 -7.25 -6.38
C ARG A 55 13.46 -7.63 -6.11
N PHE A 56 12.66 -7.67 -7.18
CA PHE A 56 11.25 -8.02 -7.13
C PHE A 56 11.01 -9.40 -7.69
N TYR A 57 10.19 -10.17 -6.98
CA TYR A 57 9.79 -11.50 -7.41
C TYR A 57 8.27 -11.60 -7.42
N SER A 58 7.66 -11.98 -8.54
CA SER A 58 6.22 -12.15 -8.69
C SER A 58 5.79 -13.54 -8.21
N LEU A 59 4.55 -13.68 -7.75
CA LEU A 59 4.01 -14.98 -7.37
C LEU A 59 3.81 -15.86 -8.61
N PHE A 60 4.59 -16.93 -8.72
CA PHE A 60 4.42 -17.92 -9.79
C PHE A 60 3.36 -18.95 -9.42
N LYS A 61 3.52 -19.62 -8.27
CA LYS A 61 2.60 -20.68 -7.83
C LYS A 61 2.73 -20.99 -6.34
N ALA A 62 1.65 -21.45 -5.72
CA ALA A 62 1.67 -22.07 -4.40
C ALA A 62 1.61 -23.60 -4.49
N GLN A 63 2.31 -24.29 -3.59
CA GLN A 63 2.38 -25.74 -3.46
C GLN A 63 2.22 -26.14 -2.00
N GLN A 64 1.70 -27.34 -1.71
CA GLN A 64 1.58 -27.82 -0.32
C GLN A 64 2.88 -28.46 0.18
N SER A 65 3.57 -29.18 -0.70
CA SER A 65 4.83 -29.87 -0.40
C SER A 65 6.03 -28.97 -0.70
N LEU A 66 7.01 -28.97 0.21
CA LEU A 66 8.31 -28.32 -0.02
C LEU A 66 9.06 -28.98 -1.17
N GLN A 67 9.02 -30.31 -1.26
CA GLN A 67 9.73 -31.06 -2.29
C GLN A 67 9.21 -30.70 -3.69
N ASP A 68 7.89 -30.58 -3.85
CA ASP A 68 7.29 -30.16 -5.12
C ASP A 68 7.63 -28.70 -5.44
N ALA A 69 7.63 -27.82 -4.43
CA ALA A 69 8.02 -26.44 -4.61
C ALA A 69 9.48 -26.31 -5.06
N GLN A 70 10.39 -27.08 -4.45
CA GLN A 70 11.80 -27.14 -4.82
C GLN A 70 12.02 -27.71 -6.21
N ALA A 71 11.30 -28.78 -6.58
CA ALA A 71 11.38 -29.35 -7.91
C ALA A 71 10.94 -28.36 -9.00
N ILE A 72 9.91 -27.56 -8.73
CA ILE A 72 9.47 -26.51 -9.67
C ILE A 72 10.48 -25.37 -9.73
N ALA A 73 10.98 -24.90 -8.58
CA ALA A 73 11.97 -23.83 -8.52
C ALA A 73 13.26 -24.19 -9.27
N HIS A 74 13.71 -25.44 -9.14
CA HIS A 74 14.86 -25.96 -9.87
C HIS A 74 14.65 -25.93 -11.39
N ARG A 75 13.48 -26.38 -11.87
CA ARG A 75 13.16 -26.33 -13.31
C ARG A 75 13.14 -24.90 -13.86
N LEU A 76 12.58 -23.96 -13.10
CA LEU A 76 12.60 -22.54 -13.48
C LEU A 76 14.03 -22.01 -13.55
N GLN A 77 14.87 -22.37 -12.58
CA GLN A 77 16.27 -21.96 -12.56
C GLN A 77 17.06 -22.53 -13.76
N GLU A 78 16.80 -23.78 -14.16
CA GLU A 78 17.37 -24.40 -15.37
C GLU A 78 16.92 -23.71 -16.67
N GLN A 79 15.72 -23.14 -16.66
CA GLN A 79 15.16 -22.37 -17.78
C GLN A 79 15.66 -20.92 -17.84
N GLY A 80 16.47 -20.51 -16.85
CA GLY A 80 17.00 -19.15 -16.77
C GLY A 80 16.07 -18.17 -16.04
N ASP A 81 15.10 -18.67 -15.28
CA ASP A 81 14.16 -17.90 -14.47
C ASP A 81 14.51 -18.06 -12.97
N PRO A 82 15.36 -17.17 -12.40
CA PRO A 82 15.75 -17.29 -11.00
C PRO A 82 14.54 -17.21 -10.09
N SER A 83 14.44 -18.13 -9.15
CA SER A 83 13.26 -18.25 -8.29
C SER A 83 13.61 -18.42 -6.82
N LEU A 84 12.65 -18.06 -5.97
CA LEU A 84 12.74 -18.14 -4.51
C LEU A 84 11.52 -18.86 -3.95
N ILE A 85 11.66 -19.44 -2.76
CA ILE A 85 10.56 -20.10 -2.06
C ILE A 85 10.31 -19.39 -0.74
N THR A 86 9.04 -19.15 -0.39
CA THR A 86 8.65 -18.69 0.95
C THR A 86 7.66 -19.67 1.58
N LEU A 87 7.63 -19.72 2.91
CA LEU A 87 6.61 -20.48 3.65
C LEU A 87 5.31 -19.67 3.74
N LEU A 88 4.19 -20.33 3.45
CA LEU A 88 2.82 -19.87 3.66
C LEU A 88 2.16 -20.69 4.78
N PRO A 89 1.07 -20.18 5.41
CA PRO A 89 0.32 -20.95 6.40
C PRO A 89 -0.20 -22.30 5.89
N THR A 90 -0.42 -22.43 4.58
CA THR A 90 -1.02 -23.61 3.94
C THR A 90 -0.05 -24.34 2.99
N GLY A 91 1.24 -24.01 3.02
CA GLY A 91 2.23 -24.59 2.10
C GLY A 91 3.40 -23.66 1.80
N TYR A 92 3.80 -23.60 0.54
CA TYR A 92 4.98 -22.88 0.05
C TYR A 92 4.60 -22.08 -1.20
N ALA A 93 5.12 -20.86 -1.32
CA ALA A 93 5.00 -20.06 -2.53
C ALA A 93 6.33 -20.02 -3.27
N ILE A 94 6.27 -20.19 -4.58
CA ILE A 94 7.38 -20.02 -5.50
C ILE A 94 7.24 -18.64 -6.14
N TRP A 95 8.31 -17.88 -6.13
CA TRP A 95 8.38 -16.52 -6.64
C TRP A 95 9.44 -16.43 -7.73
N VAL A 96 9.13 -15.82 -8.87
CA VAL A 96 10.05 -15.70 -10.02
C VAL A 96 10.58 -14.28 -10.11
N TRP A 97 11.87 -14.13 -10.38
CA TRP A 97 12.51 -12.83 -10.49
C TRP A 97 12.00 -12.06 -11.70
N GLU A 98 11.56 -10.83 -11.46
CA GLU A 98 11.07 -9.94 -12.49
C GLU A 98 12.04 -8.75 -12.66
N PRO A 99 12.94 -8.77 -13.66
CA PRO A 99 13.95 -7.73 -13.82
C PRO A 99 13.35 -6.37 -14.19
N GLU A 100 12.18 -6.37 -14.85
CA GLU A 100 11.48 -5.17 -15.28
C GLU A 100 10.35 -4.76 -14.33
N ALA A 101 10.15 -5.50 -13.24
CA ALA A 101 9.12 -5.17 -12.27
C ALA A 101 9.41 -3.82 -11.63
N GLN A 102 8.38 -2.97 -11.63
CA GLN A 102 8.39 -1.73 -10.88
C GLN A 102 7.50 -1.91 -9.68
N MET A 103 8.04 -1.65 -8.47
CA MET A 103 7.19 -1.57 -7.29
C MET A 103 6.13 -0.53 -7.56
N LEU A 104 4.87 -0.93 -7.42
CA LEU A 104 3.81 0.05 -7.29
C LEU A 104 4.10 0.75 -5.97
N ALA A 105 4.77 1.90 -6.04
CA ALA A 105 4.97 2.75 -4.89
C ALA A 105 3.59 2.85 -4.27
N ARG A 106 3.43 2.35 -3.02
CA ARG A 106 2.22 2.60 -2.25
C ARG A 106 2.02 4.08 -2.43
N ARG A 107 0.99 4.49 -3.18
CA ARG A 107 0.51 5.85 -3.09
C ARG A 107 0.27 5.96 -1.60
N ARG A 108 1.13 6.71 -0.93
CA ARG A 108 0.91 7.12 0.44
C ARG A 108 -0.27 8.06 0.36
N SER A 109 -1.45 7.52 0.09
CA SER A 109 -2.73 8.07 0.52
C SER A 109 -2.83 7.78 2.02
N SER A 110 -1.77 8.13 2.73
CA SER A 110 -1.64 8.19 4.17
C SER A 110 -1.28 9.63 4.48
N THR A 111 -2.04 10.57 3.93
CA THR A 111 -2.11 11.86 4.58
C THR A 111 -3.07 11.67 5.75
N LEU A 112 -2.48 11.35 6.90
CA LEU A 112 -2.74 12.26 8.02
C LEU A 112 -2.62 13.66 7.40
N PRO A 113 -3.65 14.52 7.43
CA PRO A 113 -3.42 15.88 7.01
C PRO A 113 -2.14 16.33 7.73
N PRO A 114 -1.13 16.85 7.00
CA PRO A 114 -0.01 17.49 7.69
C PRO A 114 -0.65 18.42 8.71
N VAL A 115 -0.07 18.55 9.91
CA VAL A 115 -0.60 19.39 11.00
C VAL A 115 -0.93 20.84 10.53
N GLN A 116 -0.46 21.22 9.34
CA GLN A 116 -0.76 22.48 8.66
C GLN A 116 -2.01 22.52 7.76
N GLU A 117 -2.54 21.39 7.25
CA GLU A 117 -3.79 21.41 6.48
C GLU A 117 -4.98 21.49 7.45
N ARG A 118 -5.45 22.72 7.67
CA ARG A 118 -6.66 22.99 8.45
C ARG A 118 -7.85 22.30 7.76
N TYR A 119 -8.47 21.36 8.48
CA TYR A 119 -9.76 20.83 8.08
C TYR A 119 -10.88 21.65 8.72
N TYR A 120 -12.00 21.77 8.01
CA TYR A 120 -13.18 22.49 8.48
C TYR A 120 -14.34 21.50 8.63
N PRO A 121 -14.85 21.27 9.86
CA PRO A 121 -16.07 20.51 10.06
C PRO A 121 -17.24 21.14 9.30
N CYS A 122 -18.00 20.33 8.59
CA CYS A 122 -19.14 20.77 7.82
C CYS A 122 -20.18 19.65 7.69
N HIS A 123 -21.25 19.94 6.97
CA HIS A 123 -22.21 18.93 6.54
C HIS A 123 -22.29 18.97 5.02
N ILE A 124 -22.41 17.79 4.42
CA ILE A 124 -22.53 17.63 2.97
C ILE A 124 -23.78 16.81 2.64
N ARG A 125 -24.17 16.88 1.38
CA ARG A 125 -25.11 15.96 0.74
C ARG A 125 -24.39 15.29 -0.41
N VAL A 126 -24.47 13.97 -0.47
CA VAL A 126 -24.00 13.20 -1.61
C VAL A 126 -25.20 12.96 -2.55
N PRO A 127 -25.10 13.32 -3.84
CA PRO A 127 -26.10 12.97 -4.83
C PRO A 127 -26.44 11.47 -4.74
N HIS A 128 -27.72 11.12 -4.87
CA HIS A 128 -28.25 9.75 -4.76
C HIS A 128 -28.37 9.16 -3.35
N GLN A 129 -27.66 9.68 -2.34
CA GLN A 129 -27.81 9.19 -0.97
C GLN A 129 -28.84 10.00 -0.16
N GLY A 130 -29.14 11.24 -0.57
CA GLY A 130 -30.22 12.09 -0.04
C GLY A 130 -29.99 12.63 1.39
N ASP A 131 -29.27 11.87 2.21
CA ASP A 131 -29.01 12.16 3.61
C ASP A 131 -27.89 13.19 3.80
N ARG A 132 -28.05 14.00 4.85
CA ARG A 132 -27.06 14.95 5.32
C ARG A 132 -25.99 14.19 6.12
N LEU A 133 -24.74 14.25 5.67
CA LEU A 133 -23.63 13.57 6.32
C LEU A 133 -22.76 14.54 7.11
N ALA A 134 -22.32 14.12 8.29
CA ALA A 134 -21.24 14.80 9.01
C ALA A 134 -19.94 14.64 8.21
N ALA A 135 -19.27 15.76 7.95
CA ALA A 135 -18.12 15.78 7.05
C ALA A 135 -17.03 16.75 7.52
N ILE A 136 -15.88 16.64 6.89
CA ILE A 136 -14.82 17.63 6.94
C ILE A 136 -14.44 18.07 5.53
N ARG A 137 -14.07 19.33 5.39
CA ARG A 137 -13.49 19.88 4.18
C ARG A 137 -11.98 20.04 4.37
N VAL A 138 -11.21 19.51 3.43
CA VAL A 138 -9.75 19.69 3.36
C VAL A 138 -9.43 20.26 1.97
N GLY A 139 -8.99 21.51 1.93
CA GLY A 139 -8.94 22.26 0.67
C GLY A 139 -10.33 22.40 0.03
N ASP A 140 -10.45 21.91 -1.19
CA ASP A 140 -11.71 21.88 -1.97
C ASP A 140 -12.37 20.49 -2.01
N GLN A 141 -11.87 19.55 -1.22
CA GLN A 141 -12.38 18.19 -1.16
C GLN A 141 -13.21 17.97 0.11
N TYR A 142 -14.32 17.25 -0.04
CA TYR A 142 -15.22 16.90 1.04
C TYR A 142 -15.07 15.44 1.42
N TYR A 143 -15.04 15.19 2.73
CA TYR A 143 -14.93 13.84 3.26
C TYR A 143 -16.03 13.55 4.28
N SER A 144 -16.80 12.48 4.08
CA SER A 144 -17.86 12.04 4.99
C SER A 144 -17.29 11.19 6.13
N LEU A 145 -17.88 11.27 7.33
CA LEU A 145 -17.48 10.42 8.45
C LEU A 145 -17.88 8.97 8.16
N PHE A 146 -16.89 8.08 8.05
CA PHE A 146 -17.16 6.65 7.86
C PHE A 146 -17.25 5.91 9.20
N ARG A 147 -16.26 6.08 10.07
CA ARG A 147 -16.27 5.49 11.42
C ARG A 147 -15.19 6.08 12.32
N ILE A 148 -15.34 5.86 13.62
CA ILE A 148 -14.32 6.19 14.63
C ILE A 148 -13.79 4.88 15.23
N VAL A 149 -12.47 4.78 15.40
CA VAL A 149 -11.80 3.66 16.06
C VAL A 149 -10.89 4.15 17.18
N ASN A 150 -10.76 3.39 18.26
CA ASN A 150 -10.01 3.81 19.45
C ASN A 150 -8.48 3.62 19.32
N GLN A 151 -7.99 2.88 18.33
CA GLN A 151 -6.56 2.55 18.18
C GLN A 151 -6.02 2.96 16.80
N ALA A 152 -4.85 3.58 16.77
CA ALA A 152 -4.23 4.12 15.55
C ALA A 152 -3.99 3.04 14.48
N HIS A 153 -3.49 1.86 14.88
CA HIS A 153 -3.19 0.78 13.95
C HIS A 153 -4.47 0.17 13.33
N HIS A 154 -5.60 0.19 14.04
CA HIS A 154 -6.91 -0.18 13.47
C HIS A 154 -7.39 0.84 12.43
N ALA A 155 -7.13 2.14 12.66
CA ALA A 155 -7.44 3.18 11.70
C ALA A 155 -6.61 3.01 10.42
N GLN A 156 -5.31 2.79 10.58
CA GLN A 156 -4.39 2.55 9.46
C GLN A 156 -4.78 1.31 8.64
N ARG A 157 -5.08 0.18 9.30
CA ARG A 157 -5.52 -1.05 8.59
C ARG A 157 -6.82 -0.85 7.84
N ALA A 158 -7.77 -0.12 8.42
CA ALA A 158 -9.05 0.14 7.77
C ALA A 158 -8.91 1.14 6.62
N SER A 159 -8.10 2.19 6.79
CA SER A 159 -7.75 3.12 5.72
C SER A 159 -7.09 2.40 4.55
N ALA A 160 -6.11 1.52 4.81
CA ALA A 160 -5.48 0.73 3.77
C ALA A 160 -6.50 -0.12 2.99
N LYS A 161 -7.36 -0.86 3.68
CA LYS A 161 -8.41 -1.68 3.05
C LYS A 161 -9.39 -0.87 2.19
N LEU A 162 -9.71 0.35 2.60
CA LEU A 162 -10.61 1.23 1.86
C LEU A 162 -9.90 1.86 0.66
N SER A 163 -8.65 2.25 0.80
CA SER A 163 -7.82 2.73 -0.30
C SER A 163 -7.53 1.65 -1.34
N ASP A 164 -7.34 0.39 -0.93
CA ASP A 164 -7.19 -0.75 -1.83
C ASP A 164 -8.45 -0.98 -2.69
N ARG A 165 -9.62 -0.52 -2.23
CA ARG A 165 -10.88 -0.53 -2.97
C ARG A 165 -11.10 0.72 -3.83
N GLY A 166 -10.11 1.62 -3.88
CA GLY A 166 -10.16 2.86 -4.65
C GLY A 166 -10.75 4.06 -3.90
N HIS A 167 -11.06 3.94 -2.61
CA HIS A 167 -11.59 5.07 -1.85
C HIS A 167 -10.48 6.03 -1.37
N GLY A 168 -10.70 7.33 -1.53
CA GLY A 168 -9.90 8.35 -0.85
C GLY A 168 -10.23 8.33 0.64
N VAL A 169 -9.23 8.21 1.52
CA VAL A 169 -9.44 8.16 2.97
C VAL A 169 -8.46 9.07 3.68
N ILE A 170 -8.94 9.84 4.64
CA ILE A 170 -8.11 10.60 5.58
C ILE A 170 -8.44 10.21 7.02
N ILE A 171 -7.46 10.37 7.91
CA ILE A 171 -7.61 10.04 9.33
C ILE A 171 -7.37 11.31 10.14
N THR A 172 -8.29 11.64 11.06
CA THR A 172 -8.06 12.69 12.07
C THR A 172 -8.06 12.12 13.47
N GLN A 173 -7.29 12.73 14.37
CA GLN A 173 -7.36 12.43 15.80
C GLN A 173 -8.51 13.22 16.43
N THR A 174 -9.25 12.55 17.31
CA THR A 174 -10.39 13.09 18.04
C THR A 174 -10.29 12.68 19.52
N ILE A 175 -11.10 13.27 20.38
CA ILE A 175 -11.18 12.87 21.80
C ILE A 175 -11.64 11.41 21.99
N ARG A 176 -12.31 10.83 21.00
CA ARG A 176 -12.85 9.46 21.03
C ARG A 176 -11.94 8.43 20.32
N GLY A 177 -10.77 8.86 19.85
CA GLY A 177 -9.84 8.04 19.06
C GLY A 177 -9.62 8.64 17.66
N TYR A 178 -9.59 7.81 16.64
CA TYR A 178 -9.23 8.14 15.27
C TYR A 178 -10.45 8.04 14.36
N ALA A 179 -10.85 9.16 13.76
CA ALA A 179 -11.93 9.21 12.78
C ALA A 179 -11.39 8.94 11.38
N LEU A 180 -12.04 8.04 10.64
CA LEU A 180 -11.79 7.79 9.23
C LEU A 180 -12.83 8.55 8.42
N TRP A 181 -12.38 9.34 7.46
CA TRP A 181 -13.22 10.12 6.57
C TRP A 181 -13.03 9.68 5.13
N LEU A 182 -14.12 9.41 4.42
CA LEU A 182 -14.13 8.95 3.02
C LEU A 182 -14.33 10.12 2.08
N LEU A 183 -13.54 10.19 1.02
CA LEU A 183 -13.67 11.20 -0.03
C LEU A 183 -15.00 11.00 -0.76
N GLU A 184 -15.81 12.06 -0.80
CA GLU A 184 -17.05 12.11 -1.55
C GLU A 184 -16.86 13.08 -2.73
N PRO A 185 -16.52 12.60 -3.94
CA PRO A 185 -16.18 13.47 -5.06
C PRO A 185 -17.37 14.30 -5.55
N ASP A 186 -18.59 13.76 -5.38
CA ASP A 186 -19.83 14.39 -5.83
C ASP A 186 -20.53 15.17 -4.72
N ALA A 187 -19.91 15.26 -3.53
CA ALA A 187 -20.53 15.92 -2.39
C ALA A 187 -20.71 17.42 -2.61
N LEU A 188 -21.89 17.89 -2.22
CA LEU A 188 -22.23 19.31 -2.19
C LEU A 188 -22.36 19.75 -0.73
N PRO A 189 -21.88 20.95 -0.36
CA PRO A 189 -22.09 21.48 0.97
C PRO A 189 -23.59 21.67 1.22
N ASP A 190 -24.06 21.27 2.41
CA ASP A 190 -25.47 21.36 2.81
C ASP A 190 -25.94 22.82 3.07
N ALA A 191 -25.03 23.79 2.96
CA ALA A 191 -25.36 25.22 2.91
C ALA A 191 -24.38 25.95 1.96
N PRO A 192 -24.83 27.01 1.25
CA PRO A 192 -23.90 27.96 0.68
C PRO A 192 -23.13 28.61 1.84
N ASN A 193 -21.80 28.49 1.83
CA ASN A 193 -20.94 29.09 2.84
C ASN A 193 -21.28 30.61 2.95
N PRO A 194 -21.55 31.18 4.14
CA PRO A 194 -21.50 32.63 4.26
C PRO A 194 -20.09 33.05 3.89
N GLU A 195 -19.96 33.91 2.88
CA GLU A 195 -18.67 34.40 2.42
C GLU A 195 -17.83 34.88 3.62
N PRO A 196 -16.51 34.61 3.63
CA PRO A 196 -15.63 35.25 4.60
C PRO A 196 -15.74 36.76 4.37
N ARG A 197 -16.41 37.46 5.28
CA ARG A 197 -16.37 38.93 5.30
C ARG A 197 -14.92 39.34 5.50
N LEU A 198 -14.26 39.76 4.42
CA LEU A 198 -13.03 40.53 4.46
C LEU A 198 -13.34 41.81 5.25
N GLY A 199 -12.79 41.90 6.45
CA GLY A 199 -12.78 43.08 7.31
C GLY A 199 -11.38 43.28 7.85
#